data_AF-I6AT38-F1
#
_entry.id   AF-I6AT38-F1
#
_cell.length_a   1.000
_cell.length_b   1.000
_cell.length_c   1.000
_cell.angle_alpha   90.00
_cell.angle_beta   90.00
_cell.angle_gamma   90.00
#
_symmetry.space_group_name_H-M   'P 1'
#
loop_
_entity.id
_entity.type
_entity.pdbx_description
1 polymer ?
#
loop_
_entity_poly.entity_id
_entity_poly.type
_entity_poly.pdbx_seq_one_letter_code
_entity_poly.pdbx_strand_id
1 'polypeptide(L)'
;MTTMKSRRHLLAMLPAMAFAFSAATAGPAETRPPALVNIDHADLLAIRAEIRAGKPERQPAFETLLREATSYLAVTPDSIVNKTRIPPSGDKHDFFAIGSYSWPNPDTPDGMPWIRRDGHVNPDTNGPDYDKRRYVVMRIRVNALALAWFCTEDERYAAKAADILRAWFIAPATRMNPNFNYSSSLPGVHDGMAIGIIEGAELIGLLDSIKLLATSRSWTRADDDALRRWFYDYTTWLLESPLGKEELRSDSNHGVWYDAQIAAFSIYSGHTARAREAVFRGRDRIAQQMVADGSLPQELKRNRSFNYSVYALRAFTALARCGDIIGEDLWHYRTPDGRGLEKGFAFIAPYLANEKPWTWRSLDKEPNNLAIQITRLAARAYATNADLVQVLDHATRHLATLRPVDDRIVRLSGLTPPSP
;
A
#
# COMPACT_ATOMS: atom_id res chain seq x y z
N MET A 1 -19.88 42.52 88.76
CA MET A 1 -18.84 41.92 87.91
C MET A 1 -19.50 40.81 87.09
N THR A 2 -19.49 40.70 85.76
CA THR A 2 -18.98 41.50 84.65
C THR A 2 -19.66 40.92 83.38
N THR A 3 -20.57 41.70 82.79
CA THR A 3 -20.93 41.86 81.36
C THR A 3 -21.20 40.68 80.40
N MET A 4 -22.31 40.84 79.66
CA MET A 4 -22.79 40.12 78.47
C MET A 4 -21.72 39.91 77.38
N LYS A 5 -21.72 38.74 76.73
CA LYS A 5 -21.02 38.50 75.46
C LYS A 5 -22.02 38.23 74.33
N SER A 6 -22.03 39.14 73.36
CA SER A 6 -22.74 39.06 72.08
C SER A 6 -21.99 38.16 71.09
N ARG A 7 -22.76 37.43 70.29
CA ARG A 7 -22.31 36.62 69.14
C ARG A 7 -21.67 37.49 68.06
N ARG A 8 -20.55 37.04 67.49
CA ARG A 8 -20.04 37.48 66.18
C ARG A 8 -19.78 36.26 65.30
N HIS A 9 -20.20 36.37 64.05
CA HIS A 9 -20.15 35.38 62.99
C HIS A 9 -18.70 35.10 62.55
N LEU A 10 -18.34 33.83 62.38
CA LEU A 10 -17.12 33.42 61.65
C LEU A 10 -17.51 33.06 60.21
N LEU A 11 -16.99 33.83 59.27
CA LEU A 11 -16.98 33.54 57.84
C LEU A 11 -15.68 32.75 57.56
N ALA A 12 -15.79 31.50 57.11
CA ALA A 12 -14.65 30.67 56.74
C ALA A 12 -14.21 31.01 55.31
N MET A 13 -12.97 31.50 55.14
CA MET A 13 -12.32 31.66 53.83
C MET A 13 -11.67 30.32 53.41
N LEU A 14 -12.02 29.85 52.20
CA LEU A 14 -11.34 28.76 51.49
C LEU A 14 -10.13 29.31 50.71
N PRO A 15 -8.98 28.60 50.65
CA PRO A 15 -7.85 29.03 49.85
C PRO A 15 -8.06 28.68 48.36
N ALA A 16 -7.85 29.66 47.48
CA ALA A 16 -7.85 29.48 46.04
C ALA A 16 -6.54 28.78 45.60
N MET A 17 -6.67 27.58 45.03
CA MET A 17 -5.56 26.81 44.48
C MET A 17 -5.42 27.14 42.99
N ALA A 18 -4.38 27.90 42.63
CA ALA A 18 -4.09 28.27 41.25
C ALA A 18 -3.47 27.08 40.50
N PHE A 19 -4.18 26.55 39.51
CA PHE A 19 -3.63 25.59 38.56
C PHE A 19 -2.83 26.32 37.48
N ALA A 20 -1.50 26.19 37.51
CA ALA A 20 -0.65 26.60 36.41
C ALA A 20 -0.80 25.59 35.26
N PHE A 21 -1.44 26.00 34.16
CA PHE A 21 -1.41 25.26 32.90
C PHE A 21 -0.01 25.40 32.30
N SER A 22 0.80 24.34 32.41
CA SER A 22 2.06 24.25 31.65
C SER A 22 1.70 23.96 30.19
N ALA A 23 1.84 24.96 29.32
CA ALA A 23 1.73 24.76 27.88
C ALA A 23 2.81 23.76 27.44
N ALA A 24 2.39 22.57 27.01
CA ALA A 24 3.28 21.61 26.38
C ALA A 24 3.76 22.20 25.05
N THR A 25 5.00 22.66 25.00
CA THR A 25 5.66 23.04 23.76
C THR A 25 5.76 21.80 22.87
N ALA A 26 5.04 21.79 21.76
CA ALA A 26 5.23 20.81 20.71
C ALA A 26 6.71 20.84 20.29
N GLY A 27 7.39 19.70 20.38
CA GLY A 27 8.76 19.58 19.89
C GLY A 27 8.84 19.87 18.39
N PRO A 28 10.01 20.25 17.86
CA PRO A 28 10.19 20.49 16.44
C PRO A 28 9.78 19.23 15.65
N ALA A 29 8.92 19.41 14.64
CA ALA A 29 8.56 18.36 13.71
C ALA A 29 9.84 17.76 13.09
N GLU A 30 9.94 16.43 13.04
CA GLU A 30 11.08 15.75 12.42
C GLU A 30 11.32 16.30 11.01
N THR A 31 12.50 16.88 10.79
CA THR A 31 12.87 17.59 9.54
C THR A 31 13.30 16.65 8.42
N ARG A 32 13.11 15.33 8.55
CA ARG A 32 13.46 14.35 7.52
C ARG A 32 12.23 14.13 6.62
N PRO A 33 12.39 14.16 5.28
CA PRO A 33 11.28 13.88 4.37
C PRO A 33 10.64 12.52 4.68
N PRO A 34 9.31 12.38 4.50
CA PRO A 34 8.63 11.12 4.76
C PRO A 34 9.28 10.01 3.92
N ALA A 35 9.60 8.91 4.59
CA ALA A 35 10.22 7.75 3.97
C ALA A 35 9.16 6.94 3.19
N LEU A 36 8.88 7.35 1.95
CA LEU A 36 7.91 6.71 1.06
C LEU A 36 8.51 5.46 0.36
N VAL A 37 7.70 4.42 0.19
CA VAL A 37 8.14 3.11 -0.35
C VAL A 37 7.87 3.00 -1.85
N ASN A 38 6.65 3.33 -2.31
CA ASN A 38 6.27 3.21 -3.71
C ASN A 38 6.54 4.48 -4.52
N ILE A 39 6.43 5.65 -3.89
CA ILE A 39 6.64 6.95 -4.53
C ILE A 39 7.96 7.55 -4.05
N ASP A 40 8.65 8.27 -4.92
CA ASP A 40 9.76 9.12 -4.51
C ASP A 40 9.24 10.49 -4.01
N HIS A 41 9.61 10.87 -2.79
CA HIS A 41 9.17 12.15 -2.21
C HIS A 41 9.75 13.36 -2.95
N ALA A 42 10.98 13.26 -3.48
CA ALA A 42 11.57 14.34 -4.27
C ALA A 42 10.80 14.55 -5.59
N ASP A 43 10.31 13.46 -6.20
CA ASP A 43 9.46 13.54 -7.40
C ASP A 43 8.15 14.25 -7.08
N LEU A 44 7.51 13.92 -5.97
CA LEU A 44 6.29 14.60 -5.52
C LEU A 44 6.51 16.10 -5.28
N LEU A 45 7.63 16.48 -4.67
CA LEU A 45 7.98 17.89 -4.47
C LEU A 45 8.19 18.63 -5.80
N ALA A 46 8.89 18.01 -6.76
CA ALA A 46 9.07 18.57 -8.10
C ALA A 46 7.74 18.75 -8.82
N ILE A 47 6.88 17.73 -8.82
CA ILE A 47 5.52 17.78 -9.39
C ILE A 47 4.71 18.92 -8.77
N ARG A 48 4.73 19.05 -7.44
CA ARG A 48 4.02 20.13 -6.74
C ARG A 48 4.55 21.51 -7.12
N ALA A 49 5.87 21.67 -7.27
CA ALA A 49 6.46 22.92 -7.71
C ALA A 49 6.03 23.28 -9.14
N GLU A 50 6.00 22.30 -10.05
CA GLU A 50 5.54 22.50 -11.43
C GLU A 50 4.05 22.86 -11.53
N ILE A 51 3.20 22.23 -10.70
CA ILE A 51 1.77 22.59 -10.57
C ILE A 51 1.63 24.03 -10.09
N ARG A 52 2.36 24.42 -9.02
CA ARG A 52 2.34 25.79 -8.48
C ARG A 52 2.86 26.83 -9.47
N ALA A 53 3.83 26.46 -10.29
CA ALA A 53 4.36 27.29 -11.36
C ALA A 53 3.44 27.38 -12.60
N GLY A 54 2.32 26.66 -12.61
CA GLY A 54 1.35 26.70 -13.69
C GLY A 54 1.80 25.98 -14.96
N LYS A 55 2.71 25.00 -14.86
CA LYS A 55 3.23 24.27 -16.03
C LYS A 55 2.10 23.61 -16.83
N PRO A 56 1.90 23.95 -18.12
CA PRO A 56 0.78 23.43 -18.92
C PRO A 56 0.74 21.90 -18.98
N GLU A 57 1.90 21.23 -18.97
CA GLU A 57 1.97 19.77 -19.04
C GLU A 57 1.39 19.09 -17.79
N ARG A 58 1.28 19.79 -16.66
CA ARG A 58 0.80 19.24 -15.38
C ARG A 58 -0.68 19.50 -15.11
N GLN A 59 -1.24 20.54 -15.72
CA GLN A 59 -2.59 20.98 -15.38
C GLN A 59 -3.67 19.92 -15.64
N PRO A 60 -3.68 19.19 -16.78
CA PRO A 60 -4.73 18.18 -17.01
C PRO A 60 -4.77 17.08 -15.95
N ALA A 61 -3.60 16.60 -15.51
CA ALA A 61 -3.48 15.58 -14.47
C ALA A 61 -3.90 16.14 -13.10
N PHE A 62 -3.47 17.37 -12.78
CA PHE A 62 -3.83 18.03 -11.53
C PHE A 62 -5.33 18.31 -11.42
N GLU A 63 -5.96 18.84 -12.47
CA GLU A 63 -7.40 19.07 -12.51
C GLU A 63 -8.20 17.77 -12.39
N THR A 64 -7.73 16.68 -13.02
CA THR A 64 -8.34 15.35 -12.88
C THR A 64 -8.28 14.87 -11.44
N LEU A 65 -7.11 14.98 -10.80
CA LEU A 65 -6.95 14.67 -9.38
C LEU A 65 -7.94 15.48 -8.52
N LEU A 66 -8.02 16.80 -8.72
CA LEU A 66 -8.89 17.65 -7.93
C LEU A 66 -10.37 17.34 -8.13
N ARG A 67 -10.81 17.05 -9.35
CA ARG A 67 -12.19 16.62 -9.62
C ARG A 67 -12.52 15.33 -8.88
N GLU A 68 -11.64 14.33 -8.98
CA GLU A 68 -11.80 13.05 -8.28
C GLU A 68 -11.86 13.25 -6.76
N ALA A 69 -10.86 13.92 -6.17
CA ALA A 69 -10.78 14.15 -4.73
C ALA A 69 -11.97 14.97 -4.20
N THR A 70 -12.39 15.99 -4.93
CA THR A 70 -13.54 16.83 -4.57
C THR A 70 -14.84 16.03 -4.56
N SER A 71 -15.00 15.09 -5.50
CA SER A 71 -16.17 14.20 -5.53
C SER A 71 -16.29 13.33 -4.28
N TYR A 72 -15.17 13.07 -3.58
CA TYR A 72 -15.15 12.24 -2.37
C TYR A 72 -15.46 13.01 -1.08
N LEU A 73 -15.42 14.35 -1.09
CA LEU A 73 -15.69 15.16 0.11
C LEU A 73 -17.11 14.97 0.67
N ALA A 74 -18.09 14.73 -0.19
CA ALA A 74 -19.48 14.51 0.22
C ALA A 74 -19.77 13.04 0.58
N VAL A 75 -18.83 12.12 0.35
CA VAL A 75 -19.07 10.69 0.56
C VAL A 75 -18.97 10.33 2.03
N THR A 76 -19.94 9.55 2.51
CA THR A 76 -19.88 8.87 3.82
C THR A 76 -18.81 7.79 3.77
N PRO A 77 -17.86 7.76 4.72
CA PRO A 77 -16.90 6.66 4.84
C PRO A 77 -17.58 5.30 4.89
N ASP A 78 -17.15 4.39 4.01
CA ASP A 78 -17.52 2.97 4.07
C ASP A 78 -16.52 2.22 4.96
N SER A 79 -16.90 1.02 5.46
CA SER A 79 -16.06 0.25 6.37
C SER A 79 -16.22 -1.26 6.17
N ILE A 80 -15.33 -2.03 6.81
CA ILE A 80 -15.30 -3.49 6.69
C ILE A 80 -16.60 -4.14 7.18
N VAL A 81 -17.32 -3.53 8.12
CA VAL A 81 -18.53 -4.14 8.71
C VAL A 81 -19.77 -4.04 7.81
N ASN A 82 -19.67 -3.32 6.69
CA ASN A 82 -20.78 -3.08 5.78
C ASN A 82 -20.97 -4.16 4.70
N LYS A 83 -20.19 -5.24 4.72
CA LYS A 83 -20.49 -6.45 3.96
C LYS A 83 -21.82 -7.06 4.38
N THR A 84 -22.55 -7.57 3.40
CA THR A 84 -23.85 -8.24 3.60
C THR A 84 -23.66 -9.61 4.21
N ARG A 85 -22.59 -10.33 3.84
CA ARG A 85 -22.26 -11.66 4.39
C ARG A 85 -21.45 -11.55 5.67
N ILE A 86 -21.75 -12.43 6.63
CA ILE A 86 -20.97 -12.56 7.87
C ILE A 86 -19.80 -13.52 7.59
N PRO A 87 -18.56 -13.18 7.97
CA PRO A 87 -17.42 -14.09 7.84
C PRO A 87 -17.61 -15.37 8.65
N PRO A 88 -16.86 -16.45 8.34
CA PRO A 88 -16.94 -17.70 9.10
C PRO A 88 -16.66 -17.56 10.61
N SER A 89 -15.91 -16.54 11.04
CA SER A 89 -15.73 -16.23 12.48
C SER A 89 -17.00 -15.80 13.21
N GLY A 90 -18.02 -15.34 12.48
CA GLY A 90 -19.16 -14.61 13.05
C GLY A 90 -18.87 -13.11 13.31
N ASP A 91 -17.63 -12.65 13.10
CA ASP A 91 -17.22 -11.26 13.36
C ASP A 91 -17.16 -10.45 12.05
N LYS A 92 -17.99 -9.40 11.96
CA LYS A 92 -17.99 -8.50 10.79
C LYS A 92 -16.73 -7.63 10.68
N HIS A 93 -15.92 -7.53 11.73
CA HIS A 93 -14.65 -6.80 11.71
C HIS A 93 -13.54 -7.55 10.93
N ASP A 94 -13.70 -8.84 10.68
CA ASP A 94 -12.74 -9.60 9.87
C ASP A 94 -12.89 -9.30 8.38
N PHE A 95 -11.76 -9.16 7.69
CA PHE A 95 -11.74 -9.03 6.24
C PHE A 95 -12.15 -10.34 5.58
N PHE A 96 -13.15 -10.28 4.70
CA PHE A 96 -13.72 -11.45 4.05
C PHE A 96 -13.80 -11.29 2.54
N ALA A 97 -13.14 -12.20 1.82
CA ALA A 97 -13.15 -12.23 0.37
C ALA A 97 -13.03 -13.66 -0.15
N ILE A 98 -13.81 -13.99 -1.16
CA ILE A 98 -13.57 -15.21 -1.95
C ILE A 98 -12.34 -15.06 -2.85
N GLY A 99 -11.68 -16.19 -3.10
CA GLY A 99 -10.63 -16.27 -4.11
C GLY A 99 -11.14 -15.80 -5.46
N SER A 100 -10.33 -14.99 -6.16
CA SER A 100 -10.75 -14.38 -7.44
C SER A 100 -11.14 -15.42 -8.49
N TYR A 101 -10.69 -16.66 -8.35
CA TYR A 101 -10.95 -17.79 -9.25
C TYR A 101 -11.84 -18.87 -8.62
N SER A 102 -12.48 -18.59 -7.48
CA SER A 102 -13.38 -19.52 -6.80
C SER A 102 -14.79 -19.41 -7.41
N TRP A 103 -15.35 -20.50 -7.89
CA TRP A 103 -16.67 -20.55 -8.56
C TRP A 103 -17.55 -21.66 -7.98
N PRO A 104 -18.88 -21.50 -7.99
CA PRO A 104 -19.79 -22.61 -7.76
C PRO A 104 -19.49 -23.79 -8.69
N ASN A 105 -19.59 -25.00 -8.16
CA ASN A 105 -19.35 -26.22 -8.91
C ASN A 105 -20.55 -26.56 -9.81
N PRO A 106 -20.41 -26.52 -11.15
CA PRO A 106 -21.52 -26.82 -12.05
C PRO A 106 -21.96 -28.29 -12.00
N ASP A 107 -21.14 -29.18 -11.45
CA ASP A 107 -21.39 -30.63 -11.42
C ASP A 107 -22.19 -31.07 -10.17
N THR A 108 -22.61 -30.12 -9.33
CA THR A 108 -23.34 -30.39 -8.07
C THR A 108 -24.63 -29.57 -8.00
N PRO A 109 -25.76 -30.14 -7.51
CA PRO A 109 -27.06 -29.46 -7.51
C PRO A 109 -27.10 -28.13 -6.76
N ASP A 110 -26.30 -27.99 -5.71
CA ASP A 110 -26.22 -26.81 -4.84
C ASP A 110 -24.99 -25.93 -5.13
N GLY A 111 -24.19 -26.28 -6.14
CA GLY A 111 -22.97 -25.56 -6.49
C GLY A 111 -21.80 -25.76 -5.51
N MET A 112 -21.86 -26.73 -4.59
CA MET A 112 -20.86 -26.95 -3.54
C MET A 112 -20.13 -28.29 -3.65
N PRO A 113 -18.88 -28.39 -3.15
CA PRO A 113 -18.04 -27.28 -2.75
C PRO A 113 -17.60 -26.46 -3.96
N TRP A 114 -17.26 -25.19 -3.78
CA TRP A 114 -16.77 -24.37 -4.88
C TRP A 114 -15.45 -24.92 -5.44
N ILE A 115 -15.20 -24.66 -6.72
CA ILE A 115 -14.01 -25.10 -7.45
C ILE A 115 -13.18 -23.91 -7.95
N ARG A 116 -11.88 -24.14 -8.18
CA ARG A 116 -10.97 -23.12 -8.73
C ARG A 116 -10.93 -23.19 -10.26
N ARG A 117 -11.20 -22.06 -10.94
CA ARG A 117 -11.07 -21.89 -12.40
C ARG A 117 -9.99 -20.87 -12.72
N ASP A 118 -8.74 -21.32 -12.80
CA ASP A 118 -7.58 -20.42 -12.95
C ASP A 118 -7.72 -19.48 -14.16
N GLY A 119 -7.41 -18.20 -13.97
CA GLY A 119 -7.52 -17.16 -14.99
C GLY A 119 -8.94 -16.62 -15.23
N HIS A 120 -9.99 -17.22 -14.66
CA HIS A 120 -11.38 -16.80 -14.85
C HIS A 120 -11.90 -16.12 -13.59
N VAL A 121 -11.96 -14.78 -13.61
CA VAL A 121 -12.35 -14.00 -12.43
C VAL A 121 -13.84 -14.15 -12.14
N ASN A 122 -14.19 -14.61 -10.93
CA ASN A 122 -15.57 -14.59 -10.43
C ASN A 122 -15.98 -13.13 -10.11
N PRO A 123 -17.00 -12.56 -10.78
CA PRO A 123 -17.45 -11.19 -10.50
C PRO A 123 -17.95 -10.99 -9.06
N ASP A 124 -18.43 -12.04 -8.40
CA ASP A 124 -18.90 -11.98 -7.00
C ASP A 124 -17.81 -11.50 -6.05
N THR A 125 -16.52 -11.65 -6.41
CA THR A 125 -15.40 -11.12 -5.60
C THR A 125 -15.52 -9.61 -5.37
N ASN A 126 -16.20 -8.88 -6.26
CA ASN A 126 -16.46 -7.43 -6.15
C ASN A 126 -17.90 -7.10 -5.72
N GLY A 127 -18.69 -8.11 -5.36
CA GLY A 127 -20.06 -7.97 -4.88
C GLY A 127 -20.14 -7.40 -3.47
N PRO A 128 -21.37 -7.03 -3.01
CA PRO A 128 -21.60 -6.47 -1.68
C PRO A 128 -21.34 -7.46 -0.53
N ASP A 129 -21.34 -8.76 -0.83
CA ASP A 129 -21.12 -9.85 0.13
C ASP A 129 -19.71 -9.88 0.71
N TYR A 130 -18.74 -9.29 0.02
CA TYR A 130 -17.33 -9.35 0.35
C TYR A 130 -16.70 -7.97 0.47
N ASP A 131 -15.46 -7.93 0.96
CA ASP A 131 -14.76 -6.70 1.29
C ASP A 131 -13.86 -6.16 0.18
N LYS A 132 -13.56 -6.96 -0.85
CA LYS A 132 -12.54 -6.58 -1.85
C LYS A 132 -12.85 -5.25 -2.55
N ARG A 133 -14.09 -5.04 -3.01
CA ARG A 133 -14.49 -3.79 -3.68
C ARG A 133 -14.38 -2.59 -2.74
N ARG A 134 -14.94 -2.67 -1.53
CA ARG A 134 -14.92 -1.57 -0.55
C ARG A 134 -13.49 -1.24 -0.09
N TYR A 135 -12.64 -2.25 0.05
CA TYR A 135 -11.24 -2.11 0.38
C TYR A 135 -10.46 -1.37 -0.71
N VAL A 136 -10.67 -1.74 -1.98
CA VAL A 136 -10.10 -1.03 -3.13
C VAL A 136 -10.58 0.42 -3.19
N VAL A 137 -11.89 0.65 -3.03
CA VAL A 137 -12.49 1.99 -3.05
C VAL A 137 -11.95 2.86 -1.91
N MET A 138 -11.81 2.33 -0.70
CA MET A 138 -11.21 3.02 0.44
C MET A 138 -9.81 3.52 0.09
N ARG A 139 -8.94 2.63 -0.41
CA ARG A 139 -7.55 2.98 -0.76
C ARG A 139 -7.48 4.03 -1.87
N ILE A 140 -8.28 3.86 -2.92
CA ILE A 140 -8.38 4.80 -4.04
C ILE A 140 -8.73 6.20 -3.53
N ARG A 141 -9.73 6.30 -2.65
CA ARG A 141 -10.19 7.59 -2.10
C ARG A 141 -9.13 8.24 -1.23
N VAL A 142 -8.54 7.49 -0.28
CA VAL A 142 -7.49 8.01 0.60
C VAL A 142 -6.31 8.51 -0.23
N ASN A 143 -5.89 7.75 -1.25
CA ASN A 143 -4.79 8.16 -2.12
C ASN A 143 -5.09 9.47 -2.87
N ALA A 144 -6.27 9.58 -3.51
CA ALA A 144 -6.66 10.80 -4.21
C ALA A 144 -6.74 12.02 -3.28
N LEU A 145 -7.34 11.86 -2.10
CA LEU A 145 -7.47 12.92 -1.11
C LEU A 145 -6.12 13.35 -0.53
N ALA A 146 -5.22 12.40 -0.21
CA ALA A 146 -3.89 12.70 0.29
C ALA A 146 -3.03 13.44 -0.74
N LEU A 147 -3.09 13.03 -2.01
CA LEU A 147 -2.38 13.71 -3.10
C LEU A 147 -2.97 15.10 -3.36
N ALA A 148 -4.30 15.25 -3.35
CA ALA A 148 -4.95 16.56 -3.52
C ALA A 148 -4.56 17.52 -2.40
N TRP A 149 -4.60 17.05 -1.15
CA TRP A 149 -4.09 17.82 -0.01
C TRP A 149 -2.61 18.15 -0.16
N PHE A 150 -1.75 17.21 -0.56
CA PHE A 150 -0.32 17.47 -0.69
C PHE A 150 -0.02 18.58 -1.72
N CYS A 151 -0.75 18.58 -2.85
CA CYS A 151 -0.59 19.57 -3.91
C CYS A 151 -1.17 20.95 -3.54
N THR A 152 -2.32 20.99 -2.85
CA THR A 152 -3.09 22.23 -2.60
C THR A 152 -2.94 22.81 -1.21
N GLU A 153 -2.56 21.98 -0.24
CA GLU A 153 -2.61 22.24 1.20
C GLU A 153 -4.04 22.56 1.72
N ASP A 154 -5.09 22.21 0.94
CA ASP A 154 -6.48 22.34 1.37
C ASP A 154 -6.86 21.21 2.34
N GLU A 155 -7.02 21.60 3.60
CA GLU A 155 -7.31 20.71 4.72
C GLU A 155 -8.63 19.93 4.59
N ARG A 156 -9.57 20.34 3.73
CA ARG A 156 -10.81 19.57 3.49
C ARG A 156 -10.51 18.17 2.96
N TYR A 157 -9.48 18.04 2.11
CA TYR A 157 -9.08 16.75 1.56
C TYR A 157 -8.43 15.86 2.62
N ALA A 158 -7.51 16.40 3.43
CA ALA A 158 -6.89 15.65 4.52
C ALA A 158 -7.90 15.23 5.60
N ALA A 159 -8.83 16.11 5.97
CA ALA A 159 -9.91 15.79 6.90
C ALA A 159 -10.76 14.60 6.41
N LYS A 160 -11.17 14.61 5.14
CA LYS A 160 -11.93 13.48 4.57
C LYS A 160 -11.09 12.19 4.52
N ALA A 161 -9.80 12.27 4.19
CA ALA A 161 -8.92 11.10 4.20
C ALA A 161 -8.79 10.52 5.61
N ALA A 162 -8.62 11.37 6.62
CA ALA A 162 -8.57 10.97 8.02
C ALA A 162 -9.87 10.30 8.48
N ASP A 163 -11.04 10.81 8.08
CA ASP A 163 -12.33 10.19 8.40
C ASP A 163 -12.46 8.77 7.82
N ILE A 164 -12.02 8.57 6.57
CA ILE A 164 -12.01 7.25 5.93
C ILE A 164 -11.07 6.29 6.65
N LEU A 165 -9.85 6.75 6.99
CA LEU A 165 -8.87 5.95 7.71
C LEU A 165 -9.35 5.58 9.13
N ARG A 166 -9.97 6.53 9.84
CA ARG A 166 -10.55 6.29 11.17
C ARG A 166 -11.66 5.24 11.10
N ALA A 167 -12.59 5.38 10.16
CA ALA A 167 -13.66 4.41 9.97
C ALA A 167 -13.12 3.01 9.66
N TRP A 168 -12.06 2.92 8.84
CA TRP A 168 -11.53 1.63 8.41
C TRP A 168 -10.63 0.94 9.44
N PHE A 169 -9.79 1.67 10.17
CA PHE A 169 -8.73 1.07 11.00
C PHE A 169 -8.83 1.34 12.49
N ILE A 170 -9.54 2.39 12.92
CA ILE A 170 -9.41 2.92 14.28
C ILE A 170 -10.72 2.79 15.06
N ALA A 171 -11.83 3.28 14.50
CA ALA A 171 -13.10 3.38 15.20
C ALA A 171 -13.61 1.98 15.63
N PRO A 172 -13.81 1.72 16.95
CA PRO A 172 -14.13 0.37 17.43
C PRO A 172 -15.36 -0.26 16.77
N ALA A 173 -16.36 0.54 16.40
CA ALA A 173 -17.59 0.07 15.78
C ALA A 173 -17.44 -0.35 14.31
N THR A 174 -16.35 0.02 13.63
CA THR A 174 -16.21 -0.15 12.17
C THR A 174 -14.84 -0.66 11.73
N ARG A 175 -13.85 -0.71 12.62
CA ARG A 175 -12.46 -1.03 12.27
C ARG A 175 -12.28 -2.44 11.73
N MET A 176 -11.33 -2.64 10.84
CA MET A 176 -10.87 -3.95 10.41
C MET A 176 -9.98 -4.59 11.48
N ASN A 177 -10.16 -5.88 11.75
CA ASN A 177 -9.22 -6.65 12.56
C ASN A 177 -7.89 -6.80 11.78
N PRO A 178 -6.71 -6.73 12.44
CA PRO A 178 -5.41 -6.71 11.77
C PRO A 178 -4.98 -8.12 11.29
N ASN A 179 -5.77 -8.75 10.45
CA ASN A 179 -5.51 -10.08 9.89
C ASN A 179 -6.23 -10.28 8.53
N PHE A 180 -5.84 -11.32 7.80
CA PHE A 180 -6.52 -11.78 6.57
C PHE A 180 -6.97 -13.24 6.68
N ASN A 181 -7.46 -13.66 7.86
CA ASN A 181 -7.85 -15.05 8.13
C ASN A 181 -8.88 -15.61 7.13
N TYR A 182 -9.75 -14.74 6.60
CA TYR A 182 -10.85 -15.12 5.70
C TYR A 182 -10.68 -14.52 4.29
N SER A 183 -9.45 -14.25 3.89
CA SER A 183 -9.12 -13.78 2.55
C SER A 183 -8.91 -14.96 1.59
N SER A 184 -9.26 -14.74 0.32
CA SER A 184 -9.20 -15.73 -0.75
C SER A 184 -9.88 -17.06 -0.38
N SER A 185 -11.06 -17.01 0.23
CA SER A 185 -11.81 -18.20 0.63
C SER A 185 -12.25 -19.04 -0.58
N LEU A 186 -12.40 -20.35 -0.36
CA LEU A 186 -12.99 -21.30 -1.30
C LEU A 186 -14.18 -21.97 -0.60
N PRO A 187 -15.41 -21.48 -0.80
CA PRO A 187 -16.58 -21.94 -0.05
C PRO A 187 -16.76 -23.46 -0.09
N GLY A 188 -16.94 -24.06 1.10
CA GLY A 188 -17.04 -25.52 1.25
C GLY A 188 -15.69 -26.26 1.30
N VAL A 189 -14.56 -25.54 1.17
CA VAL A 189 -13.20 -26.14 1.20
C VAL A 189 -12.29 -25.41 2.20
N HIS A 190 -12.17 -24.08 2.06
CA HIS A 190 -11.31 -23.25 2.88
C HIS A 190 -12.01 -21.94 3.24
N ASP A 191 -12.09 -21.63 4.53
CA ASP A 191 -12.63 -20.36 5.03
C ASP A 191 -11.73 -19.16 4.70
N GLY A 192 -10.45 -19.41 4.49
CA GLY A 192 -9.44 -18.49 3.96
C GLY A 192 -8.18 -19.27 3.60
N MET A 193 -7.31 -18.67 2.77
CA MET A 193 -6.11 -19.33 2.25
C MET A 193 -4.89 -18.40 2.37
N ALA A 194 -3.70 -18.99 2.48
CA ALA A 194 -2.44 -18.25 2.61
C ALA A 194 -2.24 -17.23 1.47
N ILE A 195 -2.57 -17.62 0.24
CA ILE A 195 -2.53 -16.75 -0.95
C ILE A 195 -3.39 -15.48 -0.82
N GLY A 196 -4.34 -15.44 0.11
CA GLY A 196 -5.15 -14.26 0.40
C GLY A 196 -4.39 -13.14 1.13
N ILE A 197 -3.20 -13.44 1.69
CA ILE A 197 -2.29 -12.43 2.27
C ILE A 197 -1.82 -11.42 1.22
N ILE A 198 -1.87 -11.78 -0.06
CA ILE A 198 -1.54 -10.87 -1.16
C ILE A 198 -2.37 -9.58 -1.16
N GLU A 199 -3.59 -9.61 -0.59
CA GLU A 199 -4.43 -8.41 -0.44
C GLU A 199 -3.77 -7.32 0.44
N GLY A 200 -2.85 -7.71 1.35
CA GLY A 200 -2.11 -6.76 2.18
C GLY A 200 -0.98 -6.03 1.44
N ALA A 201 -0.50 -6.54 0.29
CA ALA A 201 0.49 -5.84 -0.55
C ALA A 201 0.00 -4.44 -0.97
N GLU A 202 -1.30 -4.33 -1.18
CA GLU A 202 -2.01 -3.11 -1.54
C GLU A 202 -1.95 -2.04 -0.43
N LEU A 203 -1.78 -2.41 0.85
CA LEU A 203 -1.62 -1.46 1.98
C LEU A 203 -0.27 -0.75 1.97
N ILE A 204 0.76 -1.27 1.29
CA ILE A 204 2.06 -0.59 1.17
C ILE A 204 1.88 0.74 0.43
N GLY A 205 1.04 0.77 -0.61
CA GLY A 205 0.68 2.02 -1.31
C GLY A 205 -0.16 2.97 -0.46
N LEU A 206 -1.00 2.43 0.42
CA LEU A 206 -1.79 3.25 1.35
C LEU A 206 -0.88 3.96 2.36
N LEU A 207 0.18 3.31 2.84
CA LEU A 207 1.15 3.91 3.77
C LEU A 207 1.80 5.18 3.22
N ASP A 208 2.10 5.24 1.93
CA ASP A 208 2.65 6.47 1.35
C ASP A 208 1.67 7.63 1.46
N SER A 209 0.38 7.36 1.24
CA SER A 209 -0.68 8.37 1.38
C SER A 209 -0.82 8.83 2.84
N ILE A 210 -0.76 7.90 3.80
CA ILE A 210 -0.78 8.21 5.24
C ILE A 210 0.44 9.05 5.64
N LYS A 211 1.64 8.70 5.15
CA LYS A 211 2.88 9.43 5.42
C LYS A 211 2.87 10.85 4.85
N LEU A 212 2.20 11.07 3.73
CA LEU A 212 1.95 12.43 3.25
C LEU A 212 1.09 13.19 4.24
N LEU A 213 -0.03 12.61 4.68
CA LEU A 213 -0.97 13.24 5.63
C LEU A 213 -0.35 13.53 7.00
N ALA A 214 0.79 12.96 7.36
CA ALA A 214 1.43 13.12 8.66
C ALA A 214 1.75 14.58 9.05
N THR A 215 1.84 15.51 8.08
CA THR A 215 2.02 16.95 8.36
C THR A 215 0.72 17.75 8.32
N SER A 216 -0.42 17.12 8.04
CA SER A 216 -1.74 17.73 8.15
C SER A 216 -2.19 17.82 9.60
N ARG A 217 -2.84 18.92 9.98
CA ARG A 217 -3.52 19.03 11.28
C ARG A 217 -4.72 18.08 11.42
N SER A 218 -5.24 17.57 10.31
CA SER A 218 -6.41 16.68 10.29
C SER A 218 -6.06 15.22 10.57
N TRP A 219 -4.79 14.83 10.45
CA TRP A 219 -4.25 13.54 10.88
C TRP A 219 -3.49 13.73 12.19
N THR A 220 -4.14 13.39 13.30
CA THR A 220 -3.56 13.67 14.62
C THR A 220 -2.52 12.62 15.00
N ARG A 221 -1.67 12.94 15.97
CA ARG A 221 -0.75 11.96 16.56
C ARG A 221 -1.47 10.73 17.11
N ALA A 222 -2.66 10.91 17.70
CA ALA A 222 -3.45 9.79 18.21
C ALA A 222 -3.94 8.87 17.07
N ASP A 223 -4.28 9.44 15.91
CA ASP A 223 -4.64 8.65 14.73
C ASP A 223 -3.43 7.85 14.22
N ASP A 224 -2.26 8.49 14.13
CA ASP A 224 -1.02 7.84 13.68
C ASP A 224 -0.59 6.72 14.64
N ASP A 225 -0.62 6.96 15.95
CA ASP A 225 -0.28 5.96 16.98
C ASP A 225 -1.23 4.75 16.93
N ALA A 226 -2.54 4.98 16.74
CA ALA A 226 -3.52 3.91 16.58
C ALA A 226 -3.28 3.08 15.32
N LEU A 227 -2.94 3.73 14.20
CA LEU A 227 -2.68 3.04 12.95
C LEU A 227 -1.34 2.28 12.96
N ARG A 228 -0.30 2.84 13.59
CA ARG A 228 0.96 2.13 13.84
C ARG A 228 0.74 0.87 14.66
N ARG A 229 -0.14 0.94 15.67
CA ARG A 229 -0.52 -0.24 16.46
C ARG A 229 -1.20 -1.30 15.59
N TRP A 230 -2.14 -0.91 14.73
CA TRP A 230 -2.80 -1.83 13.80
C TRP A 230 -1.78 -2.56 12.91
N PHE A 231 -0.82 -1.85 12.32
CA PHE A 231 0.22 -2.46 11.48
C PHE A 231 1.22 -3.30 12.28
N TYR A 232 1.49 -2.96 13.54
CA TYR A 232 2.26 -3.82 14.44
C TYR A 232 1.54 -5.15 14.71
N ASP A 233 0.25 -5.10 15.05
CA ASP A 233 -0.55 -6.29 15.30
C ASP A 233 -0.69 -7.13 14.02
N TYR A 234 -0.82 -6.49 12.86
CA TYR A 234 -0.87 -7.17 11.55
C TYR A 234 0.43 -7.91 11.20
N THR A 235 1.58 -7.26 11.37
CA THR A 235 2.88 -7.93 11.13
C THR A 235 3.13 -9.05 12.13
N THR A 236 2.65 -8.92 13.37
CA THR A 236 2.71 -9.99 14.36
C THR A 236 1.87 -11.19 13.90
N TRP A 237 0.63 -10.96 13.44
CA TRP A 237 -0.20 -12.00 12.86
C TRP A 237 0.45 -12.67 11.63
N LEU A 238 1.07 -11.91 10.72
CA LEU A 238 1.78 -12.46 9.57
C LEU A 238 2.92 -13.42 9.99
N LEU A 239 3.66 -13.10 11.05
CA LEU A 239 4.79 -13.91 11.51
C LEU A 239 4.35 -15.15 12.29
N GLU A 240 3.24 -15.07 13.02
CA GLU A 240 2.85 -16.10 13.99
C GLU A 240 1.74 -17.04 13.50
N SER A 241 0.85 -16.55 12.62
CA SER A 241 -0.32 -17.31 12.18
C SER A 241 0.04 -18.50 11.27
N PRO A 242 -0.81 -19.55 11.22
CA PRO A 242 -0.64 -20.66 10.28
C PRO A 242 -0.60 -20.20 8.81
N LEU A 243 -1.53 -19.31 8.41
CA LEU A 243 -1.59 -18.78 7.04
C LEU A 243 -0.34 -17.96 6.70
N GLY A 244 0.15 -17.14 7.63
CA GLY A 244 1.38 -16.37 7.45
C GLY A 244 2.62 -17.26 7.29
N LYS A 245 2.74 -18.30 8.11
CA LYS A 245 3.82 -19.31 8.01
C LYS A 245 3.76 -20.11 6.72
N GLU A 246 2.58 -20.32 6.16
CA GLU A 246 2.40 -20.96 4.85
C GLU A 246 2.83 -20.04 3.71
N GLU A 247 2.34 -18.80 3.69
CA GLU A 247 2.67 -17.80 2.65
C GLU A 247 4.17 -17.49 2.59
N LEU A 248 4.84 -17.44 3.76
CA LEU A 248 6.28 -17.27 3.88
C LEU A 248 7.07 -18.29 3.02
N ARG A 249 6.56 -19.51 2.84
CA ARG A 249 7.22 -20.59 2.09
C ARG A 249 7.05 -20.49 0.59
N SER A 250 6.27 -19.54 0.08
CA SER A 250 6.03 -19.38 -1.35
C SER A 250 7.32 -19.04 -2.10
N ASP A 251 7.54 -19.70 -3.24
CA ASP A 251 8.68 -19.52 -4.14
C ASP A 251 8.34 -18.63 -5.35
N SER A 252 7.18 -17.99 -5.33
CA SER A 252 6.70 -17.04 -6.35
C SER A 252 6.63 -15.61 -5.82
N ASN A 253 6.03 -14.70 -6.60
CA ASN A 253 5.73 -13.32 -6.23
C ASN A 253 5.09 -13.17 -4.82
N HIS A 254 4.31 -14.16 -4.36
CA HIS A 254 3.74 -14.17 -3.01
C HIS A 254 4.81 -14.11 -1.90
N GLY A 255 5.91 -14.87 -2.04
CA GLY A 255 6.96 -14.91 -1.02
C GLY A 255 7.69 -13.58 -0.86
N VAL A 256 7.99 -12.89 -1.96
CA VAL A 256 8.61 -11.56 -1.91
C VAL A 256 7.62 -10.49 -1.46
N TRP A 257 6.32 -10.58 -1.83
CA TRP A 257 5.30 -9.67 -1.30
C TRP A 257 5.07 -9.86 0.20
N TYR A 258 5.17 -11.07 0.73
CA TYR A 258 5.14 -11.32 2.17
C TYR A 258 6.24 -10.53 2.89
N ASP A 259 7.48 -10.59 2.38
CA ASP A 259 8.61 -9.87 2.97
C ASP A 259 8.50 -8.35 2.80
N ALA A 260 8.05 -7.86 1.64
CA ALA A 260 7.80 -6.44 1.40
C ALA A 260 6.76 -5.86 2.39
N GLN A 261 5.71 -6.63 2.70
CA GLN A 261 4.70 -6.26 3.69
C GLN A 261 5.29 -6.16 5.10
N ILE A 262 6.00 -7.20 5.56
CA ILE A 262 6.68 -7.16 6.86
C ILE A 262 7.61 -5.96 6.94
N ALA A 263 8.42 -5.70 5.92
CA ALA A 263 9.36 -4.59 5.91
C ALA A 263 8.67 -3.23 6.01
N ALA A 264 7.72 -2.94 5.10
CA ALA A 264 7.05 -1.65 5.04
C ALA A 264 6.26 -1.34 6.32
N PHE A 265 5.49 -2.31 6.81
CA PHE A 265 4.63 -2.14 7.98
C PHE A 265 5.43 -2.13 9.30
N SER A 266 6.55 -2.84 9.36
CA SER A 266 7.46 -2.77 10.51
C SER A 266 8.22 -1.45 10.57
N ILE A 267 8.63 -0.89 9.43
CA ILE A 267 9.19 0.47 9.38
C ILE A 267 8.18 1.49 9.90
N TYR A 268 6.94 1.44 9.39
CA TYR A 268 5.89 2.38 9.81
C TYR A 268 5.55 2.23 11.30
N SER A 269 5.46 1.02 11.82
CA SER A 269 5.19 0.80 13.25
C SER A 269 6.39 1.01 14.18
N GLY A 270 7.59 1.33 13.66
CA GLY A 270 8.80 1.57 14.44
C GLY A 270 9.62 0.31 14.82
N HIS A 271 9.30 -0.85 14.27
CA HIS A 271 9.93 -2.14 14.58
C HIS A 271 10.99 -2.53 13.53
N THR A 272 11.99 -1.68 13.34
CA THR A 272 12.97 -1.79 12.24
C THR A 272 13.80 -3.08 12.23
N ALA A 273 13.94 -3.78 13.37
CA ALA A 273 14.57 -5.11 13.41
C ALA A 273 13.81 -6.14 12.54
N ARG A 274 12.47 -6.18 12.66
CA ARG A 274 11.62 -7.04 11.81
C ARG A 274 11.76 -6.68 10.33
N ALA A 275 11.89 -5.38 10.04
CA ALA A 275 12.10 -4.91 8.68
C ALA A 275 13.44 -5.37 8.10
N ARG A 276 14.52 -5.29 8.89
CA ARG A 276 15.86 -5.76 8.48
C ARG A 276 15.84 -7.25 8.16
N GLU A 277 15.22 -8.07 8.99
CA GLU A 277 15.09 -9.51 8.72
C GLU A 277 14.35 -9.80 7.40
N ALA A 278 13.28 -9.05 7.10
CA ALA A 278 12.56 -9.19 5.85
C ALA A 278 13.41 -8.77 4.63
N VAL A 279 14.18 -7.68 4.73
CA VAL A 279 15.11 -7.25 3.68
C VAL A 279 16.21 -8.30 3.46
N PHE A 280 16.70 -8.94 4.53
CA PHE A 280 17.66 -10.04 4.42
C PHE A 280 17.07 -11.27 3.76
N ARG A 281 15.83 -11.66 4.10
CA ARG A 281 15.12 -12.70 3.34
C ARG A 281 14.97 -12.33 1.87
N GLY A 282 14.89 -11.05 1.52
CA GLY A 282 14.96 -10.57 0.14
C GLY A 282 16.18 -11.06 -0.65
N ARG A 283 17.34 -11.22 0.02
CA ARG A 283 18.54 -11.81 -0.58
C ARG A 283 18.35 -13.28 -0.92
N ASP A 284 17.70 -14.03 -0.02
CA ASP A 284 17.33 -15.42 -0.24
C ASP A 284 16.27 -15.54 -1.35
N ARG A 285 15.30 -14.61 -1.41
CA ARG A 285 14.30 -14.55 -2.49
C ARG A 285 14.96 -14.35 -3.85
N ILE A 286 15.96 -13.47 -3.97
CA ILE A 286 16.72 -13.33 -5.22
C ILE A 286 17.38 -14.66 -5.60
N ALA A 287 18.02 -15.33 -4.64
CA ALA A 287 18.68 -16.62 -4.85
C ALA A 287 17.70 -17.78 -5.13
N GLN A 288 16.45 -17.69 -4.70
CA GLN A 288 15.45 -18.74 -4.89
C GLN A 288 14.61 -18.53 -6.15
N GLN A 289 14.22 -17.29 -6.44
CA GLN A 289 13.17 -16.98 -7.40
C GLN A 289 13.71 -16.48 -8.75
N MET A 290 14.94 -15.95 -8.80
CA MET A 290 15.58 -15.49 -10.03
C MET A 290 16.61 -16.50 -10.54
N VAL A 291 16.74 -16.62 -11.86
CA VAL A 291 17.83 -17.36 -12.50
C VAL A 291 18.88 -16.41 -13.09
N ALA A 292 19.98 -16.96 -13.62
CA ALA A 292 21.17 -16.19 -14.02
C ALA A 292 20.91 -15.07 -15.05
N ASP A 293 19.90 -15.23 -15.92
CA ASP A 293 19.52 -14.21 -16.91
C ASP A 293 18.65 -13.09 -16.33
N GLY A 294 18.21 -13.20 -15.07
CA GLY A 294 17.33 -12.27 -14.38
C GLY A 294 15.84 -12.60 -14.46
N SER A 295 15.46 -13.60 -15.26
CA SER A 295 14.06 -14.02 -15.36
C SER A 295 13.58 -14.71 -14.08
N LEU A 296 12.24 -14.74 -13.92
CA LEU A 296 11.55 -15.30 -12.75
C LEU A 296 10.73 -16.53 -13.18
N PRO A 297 11.27 -17.77 -13.06
CA PRO A 297 10.68 -18.94 -13.70
C PRO A 297 9.25 -19.27 -13.25
N GLN A 298 8.91 -19.06 -11.98
CA GLN A 298 7.53 -19.33 -11.50
C GLN A 298 6.53 -18.35 -12.09
N GLU A 299 6.93 -17.12 -12.38
CA GLU A 299 6.07 -16.12 -13.00
C GLU A 299 5.92 -16.37 -14.50
N LEU A 300 7.00 -16.81 -15.16
CA LEU A 300 6.99 -17.18 -16.58
C LEU A 300 6.06 -18.35 -16.92
N LYS A 301 5.77 -19.23 -15.94
CA LYS A 301 4.83 -20.36 -16.11
C LYS A 301 3.36 -19.94 -16.08
N ARG A 302 3.04 -18.70 -15.68
CA ARG A 302 1.66 -18.26 -15.45
C ARG A 302 0.96 -17.88 -16.75
N ASN A 303 -0.37 -18.00 -16.76
CA ASN A 303 -1.21 -17.56 -17.88
C ASN A 303 -1.11 -16.04 -18.17
N ARG A 304 -0.67 -15.24 -17.20
CA ARG A 304 -0.40 -13.80 -17.31
C ARG A 304 1.07 -13.51 -17.01
N SER A 305 1.97 -14.27 -17.65
CA SER A 305 3.39 -14.32 -17.28
C SER A 305 4.08 -12.95 -17.29
N PHE A 306 3.71 -12.08 -18.24
CA PHE A 306 4.25 -10.74 -18.30
C PHE A 306 3.85 -9.94 -17.05
N ASN A 307 2.56 -9.88 -16.73
CA ASN A 307 2.08 -9.18 -15.54
C ASN A 307 2.65 -9.75 -14.24
N TYR A 308 2.76 -11.08 -14.09
CA TYR A 308 3.35 -11.67 -12.88
C TYR A 308 4.85 -11.36 -12.75
N SER A 309 5.60 -11.29 -13.85
CA SER A 309 7.02 -10.90 -13.83
C SER A 309 7.18 -9.45 -13.36
N VAL A 310 6.36 -8.54 -13.88
CA VAL A 310 6.32 -7.13 -13.41
C VAL A 310 5.87 -7.07 -11.95
N TYR A 311 4.87 -7.84 -11.56
CA TYR A 311 4.32 -7.83 -10.20
C TYR A 311 5.33 -8.32 -9.15
N ALA A 312 6.12 -9.34 -9.47
CA ALA A 312 7.23 -9.78 -8.63
C ALA A 312 8.33 -8.71 -8.51
N LEU A 313 8.74 -8.09 -9.63
CA LEU A 313 9.73 -7.01 -9.59
C LEU A 313 9.25 -5.79 -8.79
N ARG A 314 7.94 -5.51 -8.78
CA ARG A 314 7.36 -4.51 -7.87
C ARG A 314 7.55 -4.87 -6.40
N ALA A 315 7.34 -6.12 -6.02
CA ALA A 315 7.58 -6.57 -4.65
C ALA A 315 9.05 -6.42 -4.24
N PHE A 316 9.97 -6.85 -5.12
CA PHE A 316 11.41 -6.68 -4.89
C PHE A 316 11.80 -5.21 -4.79
N THR A 317 11.23 -4.34 -5.63
CA THR A 317 11.44 -2.90 -5.58
C THR A 317 10.95 -2.33 -4.25
N ALA A 318 9.74 -2.66 -3.82
CA ALA A 318 9.21 -2.21 -2.53
C ALA A 318 10.10 -2.66 -1.36
N LEU A 319 10.60 -3.90 -1.40
CA LEU A 319 11.51 -4.43 -0.39
C LEU A 319 12.88 -3.71 -0.42
N ALA A 320 13.43 -3.42 -1.59
CA ALA A 320 14.68 -2.67 -1.73
C ALA A 320 14.53 -1.21 -1.27
N ARG A 321 13.39 -0.57 -1.55
CA ARG A 321 13.03 0.75 -1.01
C ARG A 321 12.90 0.75 0.52
N CYS A 322 12.38 -0.34 1.10
CA CYS A 322 12.44 -0.51 2.56
C CYS A 322 13.88 -0.62 3.05
N GLY A 323 14.74 -1.33 2.31
CA GLY A 323 16.19 -1.39 2.53
C GLY A 323 16.84 -0.01 2.57
N ASP A 324 16.59 0.85 1.57
CA ASP A 324 17.10 2.24 1.52
C ASP A 324 16.78 3.02 2.80
N ILE A 325 15.58 2.84 3.35
CA ILE A 325 15.10 3.54 4.55
C ILE A 325 15.87 3.10 5.81
N ILE A 326 16.22 1.81 5.90
CA ILE A 326 16.90 1.23 7.07
C ILE A 326 18.41 1.06 6.89
N GLY A 327 18.96 1.50 5.75
CA GLY A 327 20.39 1.45 5.44
C GLY A 327 20.90 0.10 4.95
N GLU A 328 20.04 -0.71 4.30
CA GLU A 328 20.37 -2.03 3.77
C GLU A 328 20.22 -2.05 2.24
N ASP A 329 21.32 -2.21 1.51
CA ASP A 329 21.32 -2.16 0.05
C ASP A 329 20.94 -3.52 -0.57
N LEU A 330 19.66 -3.65 -0.96
CA LEU A 330 19.17 -4.80 -1.72
C LEU A 330 19.29 -4.59 -3.24
N TRP A 331 19.37 -3.35 -3.72
CA TRP A 331 19.49 -3.01 -5.14
C TRP A 331 20.79 -3.60 -5.74
N HIS A 332 21.90 -3.44 -5.02
CA HIS A 332 23.22 -3.89 -5.46
C HIS A 332 23.61 -5.26 -4.92
N TYR A 333 22.75 -5.94 -4.15
CA TYR A 333 23.01 -7.31 -3.72
C TYR A 333 23.15 -8.25 -4.93
N ARG A 334 24.17 -9.10 -4.90
CA ARG A 334 24.41 -10.15 -5.89
C ARG A 334 24.68 -11.47 -5.20
N THR A 335 24.10 -12.54 -5.74
CA THR A 335 24.52 -13.90 -5.38
C THR A 335 25.90 -14.20 -5.98
N PRO A 336 26.62 -15.23 -5.50
CA PRO A 336 27.92 -15.61 -6.07
C PRO A 336 27.90 -15.89 -7.58
N ASP A 337 26.77 -16.36 -8.11
CA ASP A 337 26.53 -16.62 -9.54
C ASP A 337 25.94 -15.41 -10.30
N GLY A 338 25.90 -14.22 -9.69
CA GLY A 338 25.60 -12.96 -10.37
C GLY A 338 24.11 -12.60 -10.48
N ARG A 339 23.20 -13.32 -9.81
CA ARG A 339 21.77 -12.98 -9.77
C ARG A 339 21.55 -11.78 -8.86
N GLY A 340 20.59 -10.93 -9.23
CA GLY A 340 20.28 -9.70 -8.52
C GLY A 340 19.20 -8.89 -9.21
N LEU A 341 18.73 -7.84 -8.54
CA LEU A 341 17.66 -6.99 -9.07
C LEU A 341 18.04 -6.32 -10.39
N GLU A 342 19.30 -5.94 -10.59
CA GLU A 342 19.79 -5.38 -11.85
C GLU A 342 19.58 -6.33 -13.02
N LYS A 343 19.84 -7.64 -12.83
CA LYS A 343 19.56 -8.66 -13.84
C LYS A 343 18.06 -8.78 -14.10
N GLY A 344 17.24 -8.75 -13.06
CA GLY A 344 15.77 -8.75 -13.21
C GLY A 344 15.25 -7.57 -14.04
N PHE A 345 15.78 -6.37 -13.81
CA PHE A 345 15.45 -5.19 -14.61
C PHE A 345 16.01 -5.28 -16.03
N ALA A 346 17.25 -5.72 -16.20
CA ALA A 346 17.86 -5.93 -17.51
C ALA A 346 17.09 -6.96 -18.37
N PHE A 347 16.52 -7.99 -17.73
CA PHE A 347 15.65 -8.95 -18.38
C PHE A 347 14.35 -8.30 -18.88
N ILE A 348 13.62 -7.60 -18.01
CA ILE A 348 12.26 -7.13 -18.33
C ILE A 348 12.25 -5.85 -19.19
N ALA A 349 13.27 -4.98 -19.08
CA ALA A 349 13.26 -3.64 -19.64
C ALA A 349 13.05 -3.60 -21.17
N PRO A 350 13.70 -4.44 -22.00
CA PRO A 350 13.48 -4.44 -23.45
C PRO A 350 12.04 -4.79 -23.86
N TYR A 351 11.34 -5.60 -23.05
CA TYR A 351 9.94 -5.93 -23.30
C TYR A 351 9.00 -4.79 -22.91
N LEU A 352 9.30 -4.10 -21.80
CA LEU A 352 8.56 -2.89 -21.39
C LEU A 352 8.80 -1.71 -22.34
N ALA A 353 9.95 -1.65 -22.99
CA ALA A 353 10.28 -0.67 -24.02
C ALA A 353 9.71 -1.00 -25.41
N ASN A 354 9.04 -2.15 -25.55
CA ASN A 354 8.56 -2.67 -26.83
C ASN A 354 9.69 -2.85 -27.88
N GLU A 355 10.91 -3.09 -27.42
CA GLU A 355 12.08 -3.42 -28.26
C GLU A 355 12.15 -4.92 -28.56
N LYS A 356 11.55 -5.74 -27.70
CA LYS A 356 11.43 -7.19 -27.88
C LYS A 356 9.98 -7.65 -27.68
N PRO A 357 9.48 -8.58 -28.51
CA PRO A 357 8.17 -9.19 -28.28
C PRO A 357 8.23 -10.16 -27.09
N TRP A 358 7.18 -10.19 -26.27
CA TRP A 358 7.05 -11.18 -25.20
C TRP A 358 6.70 -12.55 -25.79
N THR A 359 7.63 -13.52 -25.70
CA THR A 359 7.49 -14.85 -26.32
C THR A 359 6.94 -15.94 -25.40
N TRP A 360 6.86 -15.67 -24.10
CA TRP A 360 6.23 -16.58 -23.14
C TRP A 360 4.71 -16.49 -23.20
N ARG A 361 4.02 -17.59 -22.83
CA ARG A 361 2.55 -17.64 -22.78
C ARG A 361 2.02 -16.49 -21.91
N SER A 362 1.22 -15.61 -22.48
CA SER A 362 0.54 -14.55 -21.73
C SER A 362 -0.81 -14.21 -22.34
N LEU A 363 -1.82 -14.03 -21.49
CA LEU A 363 -3.11 -13.44 -21.83
C LEU A 363 -3.05 -11.91 -21.87
N ASP A 364 -1.94 -11.33 -21.41
CA ASP A 364 -1.73 -9.90 -21.38
C ASP A 364 -1.40 -9.38 -22.78
N LYS A 365 -2.16 -8.40 -23.26
CA LYS A 365 -1.97 -7.80 -24.58
C LYS A 365 -0.95 -6.64 -24.58
N GLU A 366 -0.79 -5.99 -23.45
CA GLU A 366 0.06 -4.81 -23.24
C GLU A 366 0.66 -4.87 -21.81
N PRO A 367 1.85 -4.29 -21.59
CA PRO A 367 2.38 -4.13 -20.24
C PRO A 367 1.54 -3.15 -19.42
N ASN A 368 1.56 -3.35 -18.10
CA ASN A 368 0.81 -2.54 -17.14
C ASN A 368 1.58 -1.25 -16.77
N ASN A 369 0.87 -0.12 -16.66
CA ASN A 369 1.40 1.17 -16.23
C ASN A 369 2.04 1.14 -14.82
N LEU A 370 1.73 0.15 -13.98
CA LEU A 370 2.42 -0.09 -12.71
C LEU A 370 3.93 -0.35 -12.87
N ALA A 371 4.41 -0.65 -14.08
CA ALA A 371 5.83 -0.77 -14.39
C ALA A 371 6.56 0.59 -14.40
N ILE A 372 5.86 1.71 -14.62
CA ILE A 372 6.49 3.04 -14.76
C ILE A 372 7.27 3.45 -13.52
N GLN A 373 6.72 3.23 -12.32
CA GLN A 373 7.41 3.62 -11.10
C GLN A 373 8.65 2.77 -10.85
N ILE A 374 8.56 1.45 -11.11
CA ILE A 374 9.72 0.57 -10.88
C ILE A 374 10.84 0.79 -11.90
N THR A 375 10.52 1.16 -13.15
CA THR A 375 11.56 1.49 -14.14
C THR A 375 12.29 2.78 -13.76
N ARG A 376 11.58 3.79 -13.26
CA ARG A 376 12.18 5.04 -12.75
C ARG A 376 13.07 4.80 -11.54
N LEU A 377 12.59 4.04 -10.56
CA LEU A 377 13.35 3.72 -9.35
C LEU A 377 14.60 2.89 -9.70
N ALA A 378 14.48 1.92 -10.59
CA ALA A 378 15.61 1.13 -11.07
C ALA A 378 16.63 1.98 -11.84
N ALA A 379 16.20 2.90 -12.71
CA ALA A 379 17.10 3.78 -13.45
C ALA A 379 17.94 4.65 -12.50
N ARG A 380 17.35 5.10 -11.38
CA ARG A 380 18.10 5.81 -10.32
C ARG A 380 19.07 4.91 -9.58
N ALA A 381 18.61 3.73 -9.17
CA ALA A 381 19.44 2.78 -8.44
C ALA A 381 20.68 2.36 -9.26
N TYR A 382 20.54 2.21 -10.57
CA TYR A 382 21.60 1.78 -11.48
C TYR A 382 22.14 2.90 -12.36
N ALA A 383 22.17 4.15 -11.87
CA ALA A 383 22.59 5.31 -12.65
C ALA A 383 23.99 5.20 -13.30
N THR A 384 24.86 4.32 -12.78
CA THR A 384 26.20 4.04 -13.34
C THR A 384 26.19 3.04 -14.51
N ASN A 385 25.09 2.33 -14.74
CA ASN A 385 24.92 1.40 -15.87
C ASN A 385 24.15 2.11 -17.01
N ALA A 386 24.90 2.85 -17.84
CA ALA A 386 24.31 3.69 -18.89
C ALA A 386 23.40 2.92 -19.86
N ASP A 387 23.78 1.71 -20.25
CA ASP A 387 23.00 0.87 -21.17
C ASP A 387 21.65 0.48 -20.55
N LEU A 388 21.65 0.02 -19.29
CA LEU A 388 20.42 -0.34 -18.60
C LEU A 388 19.53 0.89 -18.38
N VAL A 389 20.10 2.02 -17.96
CA VAL A 389 19.36 3.27 -17.75
C VAL A 389 18.67 3.72 -19.03
N GLN A 390 19.36 3.67 -20.17
CA GLN A 390 18.80 4.05 -21.46
C GLN A 390 17.54 3.22 -21.80
N VAL A 391 17.58 1.90 -21.61
CA VAL A 391 16.45 1.01 -21.88
C VAL A 391 15.32 1.22 -20.86
N LEU A 392 15.62 1.43 -19.58
CA LEU A 392 14.62 1.71 -18.53
C LEU A 392 13.90 3.05 -18.77
N ASP A 393 14.63 4.07 -19.22
CA ASP A 393 14.06 5.36 -19.60
C ASP A 393 13.18 5.24 -20.85
N HIS A 394 13.59 4.43 -21.82
CA HIS A 394 12.75 4.13 -22.99
C HIS A 394 11.48 3.38 -22.59
N ALA A 395 11.59 2.35 -21.73
CA ALA A 395 10.45 1.65 -21.16
C ALA A 395 9.49 2.61 -20.43
N THR A 396 10.02 3.51 -19.60
CA THR A 396 9.23 4.53 -18.90
C THR A 396 8.44 5.40 -19.88
N ARG A 397 9.08 5.88 -20.95
CA ARG A 397 8.42 6.68 -22.00
C ARG A 397 7.41 5.88 -22.81
N HIS A 398 7.69 4.62 -23.13
CA HIS A 398 6.75 3.77 -23.86
C HIS A 398 5.51 3.48 -23.00
N LEU A 399 5.70 3.04 -21.77
CA LEU A 399 4.59 2.76 -20.85
C LEU A 399 3.72 3.99 -20.60
N ALA A 400 4.30 5.19 -20.59
CA ALA A 400 3.59 6.46 -20.51
C ALA A 400 2.58 6.65 -21.66
N THR A 401 2.88 6.17 -22.88
CA THR A 401 1.98 6.30 -24.03
C THR A 401 0.86 5.26 -24.05
N LEU A 402 0.96 4.20 -23.23
CA LEU A 402 -0.02 3.14 -23.19
C LEU A 402 -1.24 3.55 -22.34
N ARG A 403 -2.37 3.73 -23.03
CA ARG A 403 -3.71 4.00 -22.46
C ARG A 403 -3.79 5.30 -21.63
N PRO A 404 -5.00 5.79 -21.27
CA PRO A 404 -5.09 6.66 -20.12
C PRO A 404 -4.58 5.88 -18.91
N VAL A 405 -3.39 6.26 -18.44
CA VAL A 405 -2.76 5.75 -17.22
C VAL A 405 -3.83 5.72 -16.11
N ASP A 406 -4.25 4.56 -15.58
CA ASP A 406 -5.23 4.50 -14.48
C ASP A 406 -4.60 4.55 -13.08
N ASP A 407 -3.31 4.91 -13.03
CA ASP A 407 -2.55 5.11 -11.80
C ASP A 407 -2.38 6.61 -11.55
N ARG A 408 -2.95 7.10 -10.45
CA ARG A 408 -2.96 8.53 -10.08
C ARG A 408 -1.56 9.08 -9.82
N ILE A 409 -0.67 8.28 -9.27
CA ILE A 409 0.71 8.67 -8.97
C ILE A 409 1.46 8.82 -10.29
N VAL A 410 1.24 7.90 -11.23
CA VAL A 410 1.78 8.02 -12.59
C VAL A 410 1.19 9.22 -13.33
N ARG A 411 -0.14 9.47 -13.23
CA ARG A 411 -0.78 10.67 -13.81
C ARG A 411 -0.14 11.96 -13.29
N LEU A 412 0.06 12.08 -11.96
CA LEU A 412 0.68 13.26 -11.35
C LEU A 412 2.16 13.39 -11.68
N SER A 413 2.86 12.27 -11.88
CA SER A 413 4.25 12.27 -12.38
C SER A 413 4.41 12.74 -13.82
N GLY A 414 3.32 13.12 -14.51
CA GLY A 414 3.33 13.88 -15.78
C GLY A 414 3.70 13.04 -16.99
N LEU A 415 3.53 11.74 -16.88
CA LEU A 415 3.76 10.77 -17.94
C LEU A 415 2.44 10.34 -18.58
N THR A 416 1.41 11.18 -18.55
CA THR A 416 0.22 10.95 -19.36
C THR A 416 0.41 11.73 -20.65
N PRO A 417 0.30 11.13 -21.85
CA PRO A 417 0.22 11.91 -23.08
C PRO A 417 -0.95 12.89 -22.96
N PRO A 418 -0.90 14.04 -23.65
CA PRO A 418 -2.08 14.86 -23.83
C PRO A 418 -3.20 13.95 -24.36
N SER A 419 -4.41 14.10 -23.80
CA SER A 419 -5.59 13.39 -24.33
C SER A 419 -5.70 13.67 -25.84
N PRO A 420 -6.19 12.70 -26.64
CA PRO A 420 -6.42 12.92 -28.06
C PRO A 420 -7.32 14.13 -28.33
#